data_AF-X6HP27-F1
#
_entry.id   AF-X6HP27-F1
#
_cell.length_a   1.000
_cell.length_b   1.000
_cell.length_c   1.000
_cell.angle_alpha   90.00
_cell.angle_beta   90.00
_cell.angle_gamma   90.00
#
_symmetry.space_group_name_H-M   'P 1'
#
loop_
_entity.id
_entity.type
_entity.pdbx_description
1 polymer ?
#
loop_
_entity_poly.entity_id
_entity_poly.type
_entity_poly.pdbx_seq_one_letter_code
_entity_poly.pdbx_strand_id
1 'polypeptide(L)'
;MSLRMPGPSPHPKTGVYYLRQRAPSDLKNFPLDGKVAIPVGDLIRTVKAGATVKVSLDTKDPAEAKKRHREADAALHEYWQRYREGPQPLTNKQIQALAGILYARLVDMMDSEPGEEGIWKEVLRLNKGKEEGGELDRWFGPTVDELFTEQGVNTDLFSRTRVVNAAFKAIQLAAETNLRKAGGDYSPDDALKSFPNWEAERGDAKPASRAADDLDLFALLDHKFATQSLKEKTKSDYARDLAKFVKSSGHRNAQEVTNEDVRKWRDELIAEGLSPSKVNGKALAALSAVLTHAVREFDLPTNVASDIRDRRDGPAPGKKSYDMAEAKAILGATFNGSLKDISAPHKRALFWVPWICAYTGLRVTEITQLRGVDVRADGDTPYLLVTPDAGSTKGGGAWMTAVHPHLVELGLLEMFKEVGDGPAFYVPYPDGTDLTKLTGKRKSQEAGVRVGNWITEELGIPAPGGKPNHAWRHLFTTLSRAHGMDKQARDYMLGSGAQDAREGYGDWPPSALAREIKKLPRFDIKESAWRPSNQAVAPQAQRERQISKARAQRKAA
;
A
#
# COMPACT_ATOMS: atom_id res chain seq x y z
N MET A 1 -9.47 -11.71 61.81
CA MET A 1 -8.76 -10.43 61.61
C MET A 1 -9.63 -9.56 60.73
N SER A 2 -10.07 -8.39 61.20
CA SER A 2 -10.80 -7.43 60.37
C SER A 2 -9.85 -6.87 59.31
N LEU A 3 -10.15 -7.09 58.02
CA LEU A 3 -9.40 -6.51 56.91
C LEU A 3 -9.55 -4.98 56.99
N ARG A 4 -8.47 -4.31 57.40
CA ARG A 4 -8.42 -2.86 57.53
C ARG A 4 -8.59 -2.26 56.13
N MET A 5 -9.76 -1.66 55.86
CA MET A 5 -10.02 -1.01 54.58
C MET A 5 -8.96 0.07 54.29
N PRO A 6 -8.52 0.23 53.03
CA PRO A 6 -7.65 1.34 52.65
C PRO A 6 -8.26 2.68 53.07
N GLY A 7 -7.45 3.56 53.64
CA GLY A 7 -7.91 4.85 54.13
C GLY A 7 -6.82 5.92 54.08
N PRO A 8 -7.21 7.19 54.22
CA PRO A 8 -6.28 8.31 54.10
C PRO A 8 -5.22 8.25 55.20
N SER A 9 -3.95 8.43 54.81
CA SER A 9 -2.80 8.38 55.71
C SER A 9 -2.24 9.79 55.97
N PRO A 10 -2.12 10.24 57.23
CA PRO A 10 -1.58 11.57 57.53
C PRO A 10 -0.06 11.58 57.35
N HIS A 11 0.47 12.65 56.78
CA HIS A 11 1.92 12.85 56.66
C HIS A 11 2.53 13.22 58.02
N PRO A 12 3.60 12.52 58.46
CA PRO A 12 4.10 12.62 59.84
C PRO A 12 4.61 14.01 60.25
N LYS A 13 5.00 14.86 59.29
CA LYS A 13 5.49 16.23 59.58
C LYS A 13 4.45 17.33 59.35
N THR A 14 3.56 17.16 58.38
CA THR A 14 2.69 18.26 57.90
C THR A 14 1.22 18.07 58.29
N GLY A 15 0.83 16.86 58.70
CA GLY A 15 -0.55 16.51 59.01
C GLY A 15 -1.47 16.40 57.80
N VAL A 16 -0.98 16.67 56.59
CA VAL A 16 -1.77 16.58 55.34
C VAL A 16 -2.04 15.11 55.03
N TYR A 17 -3.27 14.78 54.68
CA TYR A 17 -3.66 13.41 54.33
C TYR A 17 -3.29 13.04 52.90
N TYR A 18 -2.97 11.77 52.69
CA TYR A 18 -2.58 11.19 51.40
C TYR A 18 -3.38 9.93 51.10
N LEU A 19 -3.74 9.76 49.83
CA LEU A 19 -3.97 8.42 49.28
C LEU A 19 -2.60 7.78 49.04
N ARG A 20 -2.42 6.56 49.54
CA ARG A 20 -1.22 5.75 49.31
C ARG A 20 -1.63 4.30 49.11
N GLN A 21 -1.51 3.79 47.90
CA GLN A 21 -1.88 2.41 47.57
C GLN A 21 -0.79 1.72 46.75
N ARG A 22 -0.61 0.43 47.00
CA ARG A 22 0.27 -0.41 46.17
C ARG A 22 -0.48 -0.83 44.91
N ALA A 23 0.24 -1.01 43.81
CA ALA A 23 -0.34 -1.62 42.63
C ALA A 23 -0.90 -3.01 42.96
N PRO A 24 -2.00 -3.44 42.31
CA PRO A 24 -2.56 -4.77 42.48
C PRO A 24 -1.51 -5.86 42.29
N SER A 25 -1.59 -6.92 43.08
CA SER A 25 -0.55 -7.97 43.12
C SER A 25 -0.38 -8.70 41.79
N ASP A 26 -1.46 -8.83 41.02
CA ASP A 26 -1.51 -9.38 39.67
C ASP A 26 -0.71 -8.55 38.65
N LEU A 27 -0.50 -7.26 38.93
CA LEU A 27 0.18 -6.33 38.02
C LEU A 27 1.68 -6.14 38.35
N LYS A 28 2.22 -6.81 39.36
CA LYS A 28 3.61 -6.61 39.85
C LYS A 28 4.70 -6.92 38.81
N ASN A 29 4.42 -7.80 37.86
CA ASN A 29 5.38 -8.24 36.83
C ASN A 29 5.25 -7.45 35.52
N PHE A 30 4.30 -6.50 35.44
CA PHE A 30 4.09 -5.67 34.27
C PHE A 30 4.84 -4.33 34.43
N PRO A 31 5.32 -3.73 33.32
CA PRO A 31 5.92 -2.40 33.38
C PRO A 31 4.86 -1.35 33.79
N LEU A 32 5.05 -0.78 34.98
CA LEU A 32 4.18 0.23 35.59
C LEU A 32 4.76 1.64 35.40
N ASP A 33 4.73 2.13 34.17
CA ASP A 33 5.29 3.42 33.74
C ASP A 33 4.25 4.47 33.35
N GLY A 34 2.96 4.10 33.36
CA GLY A 34 1.85 4.99 33.07
C GLY A 34 1.61 6.11 34.09
N LYS A 35 0.71 7.01 33.74
CA LYS A 35 0.19 8.07 34.61
C LYS A 35 -1.31 7.86 34.84
N VAL A 36 -1.79 8.31 35.99
CA VAL A 36 -3.22 8.29 36.35
C VAL A 36 -3.63 9.68 36.83
N ALA A 37 -4.74 10.18 36.30
CA ALA A 37 -5.42 11.38 36.76
C ALA A 37 -6.29 11.02 37.97
N ILE A 38 -6.03 11.67 39.12
CA ILE A 38 -6.77 11.42 40.36
C ILE A 38 -7.47 12.69 40.82
N PRO A 39 -8.80 12.67 41.05
CA PRO A 39 -9.52 13.81 41.59
C PRO A 39 -9.15 14.05 43.06
N VAL A 40 -8.92 15.31 43.41
CA VAL A 40 -8.59 15.80 44.75
C VAL A 40 -9.36 17.10 44.99
N GLY A 41 -10.58 16.98 45.52
CA GLY A 41 -11.52 18.11 45.56
C GLY A 41 -11.83 18.56 44.13
N ASP A 42 -11.74 19.86 43.86
CA ASP A 42 -12.04 20.42 42.53
C ASP A 42 -10.85 20.34 41.56
N LEU A 43 -9.72 19.75 41.98
CA LEU A 43 -8.51 19.65 41.17
C LEU A 43 -8.25 18.20 40.75
N ILE A 44 -7.81 18.01 39.51
CA ILE A 44 -7.26 16.73 39.04
C ILE A 44 -5.74 16.75 39.22
N ARG A 45 -5.19 15.70 39.84
CA ARG A 45 -3.74 15.52 40.03
C ARG A 45 -3.25 14.31 39.24
N THR A 46 -2.37 14.55 38.29
CA THR A 46 -1.72 13.48 37.52
C THR A 46 -0.51 12.94 38.26
N VAL A 47 -0.50 11.64 38.58
CA VAL A 47 0.60 10.98 39.30
C VAL A 47 1.07 9.72 38.58
N LYS A 48 2.31 9.29 38.84
CA LYS A 48 2.85 8.05 38.28
C LYS A 48 2.10 6.84 38.85
N ALA A 49 1.58 6.00 37.96
CA ALA A 49 0.92 4.74 38.30
C ALA A 49 1.96 3.61 38.49
N GLY A 50 2.87 3.80 39.46
CA GLY A 50 3.96 2.86 39.74
C GLY A 50 3.59 1.79 40.78
N ALA A 51 4.59 1.04 41.25
CA ALA A 51 4.44 0.02 42.30
C ALA A 51 3.75 0.55 43.59
N THR A 52 3.86 1.85 43.85
CA THR A 52 3.05 2.55 44.85
C THR A 52 2.60 3.89 44.28
N VAL A 53 1.29 4.11 44.26
CA VAL A 53 0.67 5.37 43.89
C VAL A 53 0.44 6.20 45.14
N LYS A 54 0.90 7.45 45.12
CA LYS A 54 0.78 8.38 46.25
C LYS A 54 0.35 9.74 45.74
N VAL A 55 -0.73 10.28 46.29
CA VAL A 55 -1.23 11.64 45.99
C VAL A 55 -1.69 12.33 47.27
N SER A 56 -1.38 13.62 47.39
CA SER A 56 -1.87 14.46 48.49
C SER A 56 -3.36 14.70 48.32
N LEU A 57 -4.15 14.55 49.39
CA LEU A 57 -5.57 14.90 49.40
C LEU A 57 -5.81 16.39 49.69
N ASP A 58 -4.72 17.16 49.87
CA ASP A 58 -4.71 18.61 50.03
C ASP A 58 -5.63 19.12 51.16
N THR A 59 -5.65 18.38 52.26
CA THR A 59 -6.40 18.74 53.47
C THR A 59 -5.76 18.13 54.71
N LYS A 60 -5.94 18.80 55.85
CA LYS A 60 -5.62 18.29 57.19
C LYS A 60 -6.86 17.86 57.97
N ASP A 61 -8.06 18.15 57.45
CA ASP A 61 -9.32 17.75 58.07
C ASP A 61 -9.59 16.26 57.78
N PRO A 62 -9.74 15.41 58.82
CA PRO A 62 -10.04 13.98 58.63
C PRO A 62 -11.35 13.70 57.88
N ALA A 63 -12.38 14.54 58.04
CA ALA A 63 -13.67 14.33 57.39
C ALA A 63 -13.57 14.58 55.88
N GLU A 64 -13.02 15.73 55.49
CA GLU A 64 -12.75 16.06 54.09
C GLU A 64 -11.75 15.09 53.45
N ALA A 65 -10.71 14.67 54.18
CA ALA A 65 -9.76 13.66 53.71
C ALA A 65 -10.45 12.34 53.37
N LYS A 66 -11.43 11.92 54.18
CA LYS A 66 -12.19 10.68 53.93
C LYS A 66 -13.07 10.79 52.68
N LYS A 67 -13.66 11.96 52.41
CA LYS A 67 -14.43 12.23 51.19
C LYS A 67 -13.54 12.16 49.95
N ARG A 68 -12.50 12.98 49.89
CA ARG A 68 -11.55 13.02 48.77
C ARG A 68 -10.86 11.69 48.54
N HIS A 69 -10.55 10.94 49.61
CA HIS A 69 -9.97 9.60 49.47
C HIS A 69 -10.90 8.64 48.73
N ARG A 70 -12.22 8.67 48.94
CA ARG A 70 -13.14 7.75 48.25
C ARG A 70 -13.16 7.99 46.75
N GLU A 71 -13.23 9.26 46.34
CA GLU A 71 -13.21 9.66 44.93
C GLU A 71 -11.86 9.29 44.28
N ALA A 72 -10.76 9.61 44.98
CA ALA A 72 -9.42 9.29 44.53
C ALA A 72 -9.16 7.77 44.40
N ASP A 73 -9.67 6.99 45.36
CA ASP A 73 -9.57 5.52 45.37
C ASP A 73 -10.41 4.88 44.26
N ALA A 74 -11.62 5.38 44.02
CA ALA A 74 -12.47 4.93 42.92
C ALA A 74 -11.80 5.16 41.55
N ALA A 75 -11.26 6.36 41.31
CA ALA A 75 -10.53 6.67 40.08
C ALA A 75 -9.30 5.78 39.88
N LEU A 76 -8.56 5.50 40.95
CA LEU A 76 -7.42 4.60 40.90
C LEU A 76 -7.82 3.14 40.63
N HIS A 77 -8.92 2.67 41.21
CA HIS A 77 -9.47 1.34 40.93
C HIS A 77 -9.87 1.18 39.46
N GLU A 78 -10.56 2.19 38.92
CA GLU A 78 -11.00 2.20 37.52
C GLU A 78 -9.80 2.20 36.56
N TYR A 79 -8.74 2.97 36.87
CA TYR A 79 -7.48 2.92 36.13
C TYR A 79 -6.89 1.51 36.08
N TRP A 80 -6.85 0.80 37.22
CA TRP A 80 -6.33 -0.57 37.24
C TRP A 80 -7.21 -1.57 36.50
N GLN A 81 -8.54 -1.37 36.48
CA GLN A 81 -9.44 -2.19 35.66
C GLN A 81 -9.14 -2.01 34.17
N ARG A 82 -9.06 -0.76 33.70
CA ARG A 82 -8.70 -0.45 32.30
C ARG A 82 -7.31 -0.95 31.92
N TYR A 83 -6.36 -0.92 32.85
CA TYR A 83 -5.03 -1.46 32.62
C TYR A 83 -5.09 -2.99 32.40
N ARG A 84 -5.96 -3.72 33.11
CA ARG A 84 -6.17 -5.16 32.90
C ARG A 84 -6.85 -5.48 31.58
N GLU A 85 -7.83 -4.66 31.18
CA GLU A 85 -8.54 -4.81 29.91
C GLU A 85 -7.62 -4.52 28.71
N GLY A 86 -6.50 -3.83 28.94
CA GLY A 86 -5.58 -3.42 27.89
C GLY A 86 -6.15 -2.31 27.00
N PRO A 87 -5.40 -1.88 25.99
CA PRO A 87 -5.84 -0.82 25.09
C PRO A 87 -7.10 -1.23 24.32
N GLN A 88 -8.15 -0.40 24.37
CA GLN A 88 -9.42 -0.64 23.70
C GLN A 88 -9.63 0.30 22.50
N PRO A 89 -10.22 -0.16 21.38
CA PRO A 89 -10.51 0.70 20.24
C PRO A 89 -11.58 1.73 20.60
N LEU A 90 -11.45 2.94 20.02
CA LEU A 90 -12.46 4.00 20.14
C LEU A 90 -13.37 4.01 18.92
N THR A 91 -14.67 4.13 19.16
CA THR A 91 -15.64 4.38 18.09
C THR A 91 -15.42 5.77 17.48
N ASN A 92 -15.89 5.98 16.25
CA ASN A 92 -15.80 7.31 15.65
C ASN A 92 -16.49 8.39 16.50
N LYS A 93 -17.60 8.06 17.16
CA LYS A 93 -18.35 8.99 18.01
C LYS A 93 -17.56 9.39 19.26
N GLN A 94 -16.88 8.44 19.90
CA GLN A 94 -15.94 8.69 20.99
C GLN A 94 -14.74 9.54 20.54
N ILE A 95 -14.19 9.28 19.35
CA ILE A 95 -13.10 10.09 18.77
C ILE A 95 -13.54 11.54 18.58
N GLN A 96 -14.72 11.78 17.99
CA GLN A 96 -15.23 13.14 17.83
C GLN A 96 -15.55 13.80 19.18
N ALA A 97 -16.07 13.04 20.15
CA ALA A 97 -16.35 13.55 21.49
C ALA A 97 -15.07 14.05 22.19
N LEU A 98 -13.99 13.27 22.12
CA LEU A 98 -12.68 13.64 22.66
C LEU A 98 -12.10 14.88 21.96
N ALA A 99 -12.24 14.98 20.64
CA ALA A 99 -11.87 16.17 19.89
C ALA A 99 -12.69 17.41 20.32
N GLY A 100 -13.98 17.23 20.59
CA GLY A 100 -14.87 18.27 21.10
C GLY A 100 -14.44 18.85 22.45
N ILE A 101 -13.83 18.04 23.33
CA ILE A 101 -13.26 18.54 24.60
C ILE A 101 -12.13 19.55 24.31
N LEU A 102 -11.25 19.25 23.35
CA LEU A 102 -10.15 20.15 22.99
C LEU A 102 -10.65 21.42 22.31
N TYR A 103 -11.69 21.30 21.47
CA TYR A 103 -12.38 22.46 20.90
C TYR A 103 -12.90 23.39 22.00
N ALA A 104 -13.74 22.86 22.89
CA ALA A 104 -14.37 23.64 23.97
C ALA A 104 -13.31 24.29 24.86
N ARG A 105 -12.29 23.52 25.27
CA ARG A 105 -11.19 24.03 26.10
C ARG A 105 -10.52 25.26 25.50
N LEU A 106 -10.24 25.25 24.19
CA LEU A 106 -9.53 26.35 23.53
C LEU A 106 -10.43 27.57 23.30
N VAL A 107 -11.72 27.36 23.02
CA VAL A 107 -12.69 28.46 22.85
C VAL A 107 -13.01 29.11 24.20
N ASP A 108 -13.29 28.32 25.23
CA ASP A 108 -13.67 28.81 26.56
C ASP A 108 -12.53 29.57 27.24
N MET A 109 -11.30 29.10 27.09
CA MET A 109 -10.11 29.75 27.65
C MET A 109 -9.89 31.17 27.08
N MET A 110 -10.37 31.42 25.86
CA MET A 110 -10.15 32.66 25.10
C MET A 110 -11.46 33.44 24.90
N ASP A 111 -12.53 33.09 25.63
CA ASP A 111 -13.87 33.61 25.37
C ASP A 111 -13.99 35.11 25.66
N SER A 112 -13.45 35.59 26.78
CA SER A 112 -13.54 36.99 27.17
C SER A 112 -12.48 37.88 26.53
N GLU A 113 -11.28 37.34 26.30
CA GLU A 113 -10.12 38.07 25.78
C GLU A 113 -9.40 37.20 24.73
N PRO A 114 -9.88 37.16 23.48
CA PRO A 114 -9.35 36.28 22.43
C PRO A 114 -7.95 36.69 21.95
N GLY A 115 -7.46 37.88 22.34
CA GLY A 115 -6.19 38.43 21.88
C GLY A 115 -6.23 38.99 20.46
N GLU A 116 -5.06 39.21 19.87
CA GLU A 116 -4.95 39.83 18.54
C GLU A 116 -5.23 38.84 17.39
N GLU A 117 -5.88 39.30 16.33
CA GLU A 117 -6.14 38.49 15.12
C GLU A 117 -4.86 37.88 14.52
N GLY A 118 -3.73 38.59 14.61
CA GLY A 118 -2.45 38.15 14.06
C GLY A 118 -1.96 36.83 14.66
N ILE A 119 -2.24 36.60 15.94
CA ILE A 119 -1.87 35.37 16.65
C ILE A 119 -2.62 34.19 16.05
N TRP A 120 -3.93 34.32 15.85
CA TRP A 120 -4.75 33.24 15.30
C TRP A 120 -4.45 32.94 13.84
N LYS A 121 -4.19 33.97 13.02
CA LYS A 121 -3.72 33.80 11.64
C LYS A 121 -2.42 32.98 11.59
N GLU A 122 -1.51 33.24 12.52
CA GLU A 122 -0.24 32.48 12.61
C GLU A 122 -0.45 31.05 13.12
N VAL A 123 -1.32 30.84 14.12
CA VAL A 123 -1.69 29.50 14.60
C VAL A 123 -2.29 28.65 13.47
N LEU A 124 -3.22 29.21 12.69
CA LEU A 124 -3.83 28.53 11.55
C LEU A 124 -2.76 28.14 10.50
N ARG A 125 -1.85 29.08 10.18
CA ARG A 125 -0.75 28.85 9.24
C ARG A 125 0.20 27.75 9.71
N LEU A 126 0.62 27.79 10.98
CA LEU A 126 1.54 26.80 11.56
C LEU A 126 0.93 25.41 11.54
N ASN A 127 -0.29 25.27 12.03
CA ASN A 127 -1.00 24.00 12.08
C ASN A 127 -1.20 23.41 10.67
N LYS A 128 -1.55 24.22 9.67
CA LYS A 128 -1.64 23.77 8.27
C LYS A 128 -0.28 23.28 7.75
N GLY A 129 0.80 23.99 8.06
CA GLY A 129 2.15 23.54 7.74
C GLY A 129 2.52 22.20 8.40
N LYS A 130 2.01 21.92 9.61
CA LYS A 130 2.20 20.63 10.30
C LYS A 130 1.41 19.48 9.66
N GLU A 131 0.24 19.77 9.10
CA GLU A 131 -0.50 18.80 8.29
C GLU A 131 0.26 18.45 7.00
N GLU A 132 0.65 19.47 6.22
CA GLU A 132 1.36 19.31 4.95
C GLU A 132 2.72 18.60 5.12
N GLY A 133 3.40 18.86 6.24
CA GLY A 133 4.66 18.20 6.60
C GLY A 133 4.53 16.78 7.17
N GLY A 134 3.31 16.29 7.42
CA GLY A 134 3.08 14.98 8.05
C GLY A 134 3.53 14.92 9.51
N GLU A 135 3.56 16.05 10.21
CA GLU A 135 4.09 16.21 11.57
C GLU A 135 2.98 16.22 12.65
N LEU A 136 1.73 15.91 12.29
CA LEU A 136 0.58 16.02 13.20
C LEU A 136 0.75 15.23 14.51
N ASP A 137 1.27 14.00 14.43
CA ASP A 137 1.47 13.18 15.63
C ASP A 137 2.53 13.77 16.57
N ARG A 138 3.63 14.30 16.01
CA ARG A 138 4.66 14.97 16.79
C ARG A 138 4.15 16.26 17.44
N TRP A 139 3.25 16.97 16.77
CA TRP A 139 2.75 18.28 17.19
C TRP A 139 1.57 18.18 18.17
N PHE A 140 0.53 17.41 17.82
CA PHE A 140 -0.71 17.28 18.60
C PHE A 140 -0.75 16.03 19.49
N GLY A 141 0.10 15.03 19.23
CA GLY A 141 0.17 13.79 20.02
C GLY A 141 0.32 14.02 21.52
N PRO A 142 1.24 14.88 22.00
CA PRO A 142 1.38 15.16 23.43
C PRO A 142 0.10 15.70 24.08
N THR A 143 -0.63 16.59 23.39
CA THR A 143 -1.92 17.12 23.87
C THR A 143 -3.00 16.05 23.92
N VAL A 144 -3.02 15.14 22.94
CA VAL A 144 -3.93 13.99 22.94
C VAL A 144 -3.59 13.00 24.06
N ASP A 145 -2.31 12.76 24.31
CA ASP A 145 -1.87 11.86 25.40
C ASP A 145 -2.22 12.43 26.79
N GLU A 146 -2.13 13.75 26.94
CA GLU A 146 -2.60 14.43 28.14
C GLU A 146 -4.11 14.32 28.28
N LEU A 147 -4.88 14.56 27.22
CA LEU A 147 -6.33 14.36 27.20
C LEU A 147 -6.70 12.93 27.57
N PHE A 148 -6.02 11.92 27.02
CA PHE A 148 -6.28 10.52 27.38
C PHE A 148 -6.00 10.24 28.84
N THR A 149 -4.94 10.82 29.40
CA THR A 149 -4.62 10.69 30.82
C THR A 149 -5.71 11.31 31.69
N GLU A 150 -6.17 12.53 31.35
CA GLU A 150 -7.22 13.25 32.07
C GLU A 150 -8.58 12.52 31.99
N GLN A 151 -8.91 11.99 30.82
CA GLN A 151 -10.19 11.32 30.55
C GLN A 151 -10.17 9.82 30.89
N GLY A 152 -9.05 9.29 31.37
CA GLY A 152 -8.89 7.88 31.71
C GLY A 152 -9.00 6.94 30.49
N VAL A 153 -8.64 7.42 29.29
CA VAL A 153 -8.72 6.65 28.04
C VAL A 153 -7.47 5.77 27.89
N ASN A 154 -7.67 4.46 27.80
CA ASN A 154 -6.64 3.49 27.42
C ASN A 154 -6.99 2.92 26.04
N THR A 155 -6.33 3.40 24.98
CA THR A 155 -6.70 3.07 23.60
C THR A 155 -5.53 2.58 22.75
N ASP A 156 -5.84 1.84 21.69
CA ASP A 156 -4.85 1.36 20.73
C ASP A 156 -4.22 2.50 19.89
N LEU A 157 -3.11 2.20 19.22
CA LEU A 157 -2.34 3.17 18.44
C LEU A 157 -3.12 3.77 17.26
N PHE A 158 -4.05 3.02 16.67
CA PHE A 158 -4.84 3.46 15.53
C PHE A 158 -5.89 4.47 15.96
N SER A 159 -6.63 4.15 17.02
CA SER A 159 -7.56 5.04 17.70
C SER A 159 -6.85 6.31 18.18
N ARG A 160 -5.66 6.20 18.78
CA ARG A 160 -4.81 7.35 19.12
C ARG A 160 -4.52 8.23 17.90
N THR A 161 -4.06 7.63 16.80
CA THR A 161 -3.77 8.36 15.55
C THR A 161 -5.01 9.07 15.01
N ARG A 162 -6.18 8.44 15.09
CA ARG A 162 -7.45 9.08 14.66
C ARG A 162 -7.85 10.23 15.57
N VAL A 163 -7.64 10.12 16.88
CA VAL A 163 -7.85 11.24 17.82
C VAL A 163 -6.89 12.38 17.53
N VAL A 164 -5.61 12.13 17.21
CA VAL A 164 -4.66 13.17 16.78
C VAL A 164 -5.17 13.95 15.57
N ASN A 165 -5.68 13.25 14.55
CA ASN A 165 -6.25 13.91 13.36
C ASN A 165 -7.54 14.68 13.68
N ALA A 166 -8.40 14.13 14.52
CA ALA A 166 -9.64 14.80 14.95
C ALA A 166 -9.33 16.04 15.83
N ALA A 167 -8.34 15.94 16.72
CA ALA A 167 -7.84 17.02 17.57
C ALA A 167 -7.27 18.16 16.73
N PHE A 168 -6.48 17.87 15.69
CA PHE A 168 -6.02 18.89 14.74
C PHE A 168 -7.19 19.67 14.14
N LYS A 169 -8.22 18.97 13.63
CA LYS A 169 -9.41 19.61 13.04
C LYS A 169 -10.20 20.44 14.05
N ALA A 170 -10.36 19.92 15.26
CA ALA A 170 -11.02 20.63 16.35
C ALA A 170 -10.24 21.90 16.77
N ILE A 171 -8.91 21.82 16.89
CA ILE A 171 -8.07 22.96 17.24
C ILE A 171 -8.02 24.00 16.12
N GLN A 172 -8.01 23.57 14.85
CA GLN A 172 -8.20 24.47 13.69
C GLN A 172 -9.50 25.25 13.81
N LEU A 173 -10.62 24.54 14.00
CA LEU A 173 -11.94 25.16 14.12
C LEU A 173 -12.02 26.13 15.31
N ALA A 174 -11.43 25.76 16.46
CA ALA A 174 -11.37 26.64 17.62
C ALA A 174 -10.52 27.90 17.36
N ALA A 175 -9.41 27.78 16.63
CA ALA A 175 -8.59 28.92 16.21
C ALA A 175 -9.34 29.84 15.24
N GLU A 176 -10.14 29.29 14.32
CA GLU A 176 -11.03 30.09 13.45
C GLU A 176 -12.11 30.82 14.27
N THR A 177 -12.73 30.16 15.24
CA THR A 177 -13.71 30.77 16.15
C THR A 177 -13.08 31.92 16.95
N ASN A 178 -11.91 31.71 17.54
CA ASN A 178 -11.24 32.76 18.31
C ASN A 178 -10.70 33.90 17.42
N LEU A 179 -10.33 33.63 16.16
CA LEU A 179 -10.00 34.67 15.19
C LEU A 179 -11.21 35.59 14.92
N ARG A 180 -12.41 35.01 14.75
CA ARG A 180 -13.65 35.82 14.59
C ARG A 180 -13.92 36.69 15.80
N LYS A 181 -13.81 36.13 17.02
CA LYS A 181 -13.96 36.88 18.27
C LYS A 181 -12.95 38.03 18.38
N ALA A 182 -11.68 37.79 18.00
CA ALA A 182 -10.64 38.81 17.97
C ALA A 182 -10.96 39.96 16.99
N GLY A 183 -11.67 39.66 15.88
CA GLY A 183 -12.21 40.65 14.96
C GLY A 183 -13.51 41.33 15.42
N GLY A 184 -14.00 41.01 16.63
CA GLY A 184 -15.21 41.58 17.22
C GLY A 184 -16.51 40.83 16.93
N ASP A 185 -16.47 39.69 16.23
CA ASP A 185 -17.65 38.86 15.96
C ASP A 185 -17.84 37.79 17.06
N TYR A 186 -18.77 38.08 17.97
CA TYR A 186 -19.21 37.18 19.06
C TYR A 186 -20.56 36.51 18.75
N SER A 187 -20.90 36.32 17.47
CA SER A 187 -22.07 35.53 17.10
C SER A 187 -22.03 34.13 17.74
N PRO A 188 -23.19 33.53 18.10
CA PRO A 188 -23.24 32.25 18.78
C PRO A 188 -22.42 31.15 18.10
N ASP A 189 -21.61 30.45 18.88
CA ASP A 189 -20.81 29.34 18.40
C ASP A 189 -21.63 28.04 18.37
N ASP A 190 -22.20 27.74 17.22
CA ASP A 190 -22.93 26.48 16.98
C ASP A 190 -22.02 25.28 16.71
N ALA A 191 -20.71 25.49 16.51
CA ALA A 191 -19.79 24.41 16.15
C ALA A 191 -19.64 23.38 17.28
N LEU A 192 -19.72 23.82 18.55
CA LEU A 192 -19.69 22.91 19.69
C LEU A 192 -20.81 21.85 19.65
N LYS A 193 -21.98 22.20 19.11
CA LYS A 193 -23.14 21.30 18.99
C LYS A 193 -22.90 20.13 18.03
N SER A 194 -21.89 20.24 17.16
CA SER A 194 -21.52 19.18 16.23
C SER A 194 -20.70 18.06 16.87
N PHE A 195 -20.13 18.30 18.06
CA PHE A 195 -19.36 17.30 18.78
C PHE A 195 -20.26 16.48 19.73
N PRO A 196 -20.16 15.14 19.72
CA PRO A 196 -20.86 14.31 20.70
C PRO A 196 -20.38 14.56 22.13
N ASN A 197 -21.26 14.36 23.13
CA ASN A 197 -20.89 14.51 24.54
C ASN A 197 -20.06 13.30 25.03
N TRP A 198 -18.81 13.55 25.45
CA TRP A 198 -17.92 12.50 25.95
C TRP A 198 -18.46 11.75 27.16
N GLU A 199 -19.14 12.39 28.11
CA GLU A 199 -19.67 11.70 29.30
C GLU A 199 -20.72 10.65 28.95
N ALA A 200 -21.54 10.93 27.93
CA ALA A 200 -22.52 9.98 27.42
C ALA A 200 -21.88 8.82 26.64
N GLU A 201 -20.75 9.07 25.99
CA GLU A 201 -20.01 8.08 25.18
C GLU A 201 -18.93 7.32 25.97
N ARG A 202 -18.70 7.69 27.24
CA ARG A 202 -17.73 7.07 28.15
C ARG A 202 -18.20 5.68 28.64
N GLY A 203 -19.51 5.41 28.60
CA GLY A 203 -20.10 4.14 29.01
C GLY A 203 -19.99 3.05 27.94
N ASP A 204 -19.48 1.89 28.36
CA ASP A 204 -19.33 0.61 27.64
C ASP A 204 -19.41 0.68 26.11
N ALA A 205 -18.25 0.72 25.47
CA ALA A 205 -18.12 0.23 24.11
C ALA A 205 -18.44 -1.27 24.12
N LYS A 206 -19.73 -1.62 24.03
CA LYS A 206 -20.11 -2.94 23.53
C LYS A 206 -19.52 -3.03 22.12
N PRO A 207 -18.64 -4.00 21.83
CA PRO A 207 -18.25 -4.26 20.46
C PRO A 207 -19.56 -4.48 19.69
N ALA A 208 -19.78 -3.69 18.65
CA ALA A 208 -20.89 -3.92 17.75
C ALA A 208 -20.72 -5.34 17.22
N SER A 209 -21.61 -6.25 17.63
CA SER A 209 -21.67 -7.59 17.06
C SER A 209 -22.17 -7.45 15.63
N ARG A 210 -21.27 -7.16 14.68
CA ARG A 210 -21.52 -7.43 13.28
C ARG A 210 -21.49 -8.94 13.08
N ALA A 211 -22.37 -9.44 12.22
CA ALA A 211 -22.56 -10.86 12.00
C ALA A 211 -21.23 -11.52 11.59
N ALA A 212 -21.03 -12.78 11.97
CA ALA A 212 -19.81 -13.55 11.67
C ALA A 212 -19.48 -13.64 10.16
N ASP A 213 -20.44 -13.32 9.28
CA ASP A 213 -20.26 -13.27 7.82
C ASP A 213 -19.49 -12.03 7.32
N ASP A 214 -19.44 -10.92 8.09
CA ASP A 214 -18.80 -9.67 7.67
C ASP A 214 -17.25 -9.71 7.72
N LEU A 215 -16.67 -10.69 8.42
CA LEU A 215 -15.22 -10.85 8.60
C LEU A 215 -14.65 -12.10 7.91
N ASP A 216 -15.41 -12.72 7.00
CA ASP A 216 -14.87 -13.74 6.11
C ASP A 216 -13.76 -13.16 5.22
N LEU A 217 -12.60 -13.82 5.14
CA LEU A 217 -11.43 -13.33 4.41
C LEU A 217 -11.71 -13.07 2.91
N PHE A 218 -12.64 -13.81 2.29
CA PHE A 218 -13.01 -13.60 0.89
C PHE A 218 -14.04 -12.48 0.74
N ALA A 219 -15.00 -12.37 1.65
CA ALA A 219 -15.91 -11.22 1.70
C ALA A 219 -15.15 -9.90 1.90
N LEU A 220 -14.15 -9.89 2.80
CA LEU A 220 -13.26 -8.76 3.02
C LEU A 220 -12.42 -8.43 1.78
N LEU A 221 -11.94 -9.44 1.05
CA LEU A 221 -11.25 -9.26 -0.22
C LEU A 221 -12.19 -8.67 -1.28
N ASP A 222 -13.42 -9.17 -1.38
CA ASP A 222 -14.43 -8.66 -2.31
C ASP A 222 -14.75 -7.19 -2.03
N HIS A 223 -15.01 -6.85 -0.77
CA HIS A 223 -15.26 -5.47 -0.35
C HIS A 223 -14.06 -4.56 -0.63
N LYS A 224 -12.83 -5.01 -0.35
CA LYS A 224 -11.61 -4.24 -0.66
C LYS A 224 -11.54 -3.86 -2.13
N PHE A 225 -11.90 -4.77 -3.03
CA PHE A 225 -11.86 -4.52 -4.47
C PHE A 225 -13.11 -3.80 -4.99
N ALA A 226 -14.22 -3.82 -4.26
CA ALA A 226 -15.38 -2.99 -4.55
C ALA A 226 -15.17 -1.51 -4.16
N THR A 227 -14.36 -1.26 -3.14
CA THR A 227 -14.09 0.09 -2.60
C THR A 227 -12.80 0.72 -3.11
N GLN A 228 -12.01 0.00 -3.91
CA GLN A 228 -10.74 0.49 -4.46
C GLN A 228 -10.63 0.18 -5.95
N SER A 229 -10.05 1.10 -6.73
CA SER A 229 -9.78 0.88 -8.16
C SER A 229 -8.56 -0.03 -8.39
N LEU A 230 -8.66 -1.29 -7.94
CA LEU A 230 -7.61 -2.31 -8.08
C LEU A 230 -7.91 -3.28 -9.23
N LYS A 231 -6.87 -3.87 -9.82
CA LYS A 231 -6.99 -4.77 -10.97
C LYS A 231 -7.55 -6.16 -10.56
N GLU A 232 -8.47 -6.69 -11.36
CA GLU A 232 -9.06 -8.03 -11.17
C GLU A 232 -8.01 -9.16 -11.04
N LYS A 233 -6.89 -9.04 -11.77
CA LYS A 233 -5.79 -10.00 -11.65
C LYS A 233 -5.20 -10.07 -10.24
N THR A 234 -5.11 -8.93 -9.55
CA THR A 234 -4.62 -8.84 -8.17
C THR A 234 -5.62 -9.52 -7.23
N LYS A 235 -6.93 -9.29 -7.43
CA LYS A 235 -8.00 -9.97 -6.68
C LYS A 235 -7.87 -11.48 -6.77
N SER A 236 -7.75 -12.00 -8.00
CA SER A 236 -7.56 -13.42 -8.26
C SER A 236 -6.27 -14.00 -7.64
N ASP A 237 -5.16 -13.25 -7.65
CA ASP A 237 -3.93 -13.67 -6.97
C ASP A 237 -4.11 -13.73 -5.45
N TYR A 238 -4.76 -12.72 -4.86
CA TYR A 238 -5.01 -12.67 -3.42
C TYR A 238 -5.94 -13.80 -3.00
N ALA A 239 -7.05 -14.00 -3.71
CA ALA A 239 -7.99 -15.10 -3.45
C ALA A 239 -7.29 -16.47 -3.47
N ARG A 240 -6.39 -16.71 -4.44
CA ARG A 240 -5.61 -17.94 -4.51
C ARG A 240 -4.72 -18.12 -3.27
N ASP A 241 -4.00 -17.07 -2.86
CA ASP A 241 -3.06 -17.18 -1.76
C ASP A 241 -3.78 -17.23 -0.39
N LEU A 242 -4.94 -16.56 -0.25
CA LEU A 242 -5.86 -16.74 0.89
C LEU A 242 -6.41 -18.17 0.96
N ALA A 243 -6.79 -18.78 -0.16
CA ALA A 243 -7.26 -20.17 -0.17
C ALA A 243 -6.19 -21.16 0.32
N LYS A 244 -4.90 -20.88 0.06
CA LYS A 244 -3.79 -21.67 0.63
C LYS A 244 -3.66 -21.45 2.13
N PHE A 245 -3.79 -20.22 2.58
CA PHE A 245 -3.78 -19.90 4.01
C PHE A 245 -4.93 -20.59 4.74
N VAL A 246 -6.17 -20.47 4.26
CA VAL A 246 -7.34 -21.15 4.83
C VAL A 246 -7.15 -22.66 4.88
N LYS A 247 -6.51 -23.25 3.87
CA LYS A 247 -6.18 -24.69 3.87
C LYS A 247 -5.16 -25.06 4.98
N SER A 248 -4.24 -24.15 5.31
CA SER A 248 -3.21 -24.34 6.34
C SER A 248 -3.72 -24.12 7.76
N SER A 249 -4.48 -23.04 7.97
CA SER A 249 -4.98 -22.62 9.28
C SER A 249 -6.34 -23.21 9.64
N GLY A 250 -7.19 -23.49 8.65
CA GLY A 250 -8.61 -23.83 8.85
C GLY A 250 -9.51 -22.62 9.06
N HIS A 251 -8.95 -21.41 9.22
CA HIS A 251 -9.69 -20.21 9.56
C HIS A 251 -10.10 -19.41 8.33
N ARG A 252 -11.41 -19.23 8.14
CA ARG A 252 -11.98 -18.30 7.16
C ARG A 252 -12.36 -16.95 7.76
N ASN A 253 -12.71 -16.91 9.03
CA ASN A 253 -13.06 -15.67 9.73
C ASN A 253 -11.78 -14.98 10.22
N ALA A 254 -11.60 -13.70 9.88
CA ALA A 254 -10.44 -12.91 10.24
C ALA A 254 -10.23 -12.76 11.76
N GLN A 255 -11.28 -12.86 12.59
CA GLN A 255 -11.19 -12.79 14.06
C GLN A 255 -10.54 -14.03 14.67
N GLU A 256 -10.66 -15.17 14.00
CA GLU A 256 -10.08 -16.44 14.46
C GLU A 256 -8.61 -16.57 14.08
N VAL A 257 -8.13 -15.75 13.14
CA VAL A 257 -6.75 -15.82 12.66
C VAL A 257 -5.80 -15.30 13.74
N THR A 258 -4.89 -16.15 14.19
CA THR A 258 -3.89 -15.82 15.20
C THR A 258 -2.50 -15.57 14.60
N ASN A 259 -1.59 -14.99 15.39
CA ASN A 259 -0.16 -14.89 15.03
C ASN A 259 0.48 -16.27 14.79
N GLU A 260 0.00 -17.31 15.49
CA GLU A 260 0.54 -18.67 15.37
C GLU A 260 0.16 -19.30 14.03
N ASP A 261 -1.08 -19.09 13.55
CA ASP A 261 -1.52 -19.54 12.23
C ASP A 261 -0.68 -18.94 11.11
N VAL A 262 -0.39 -17.64 11.21
CA VAL A 262 0.41 -16.93 10.21
C VAL A 262 1.87 -17.39 10.25
N ARG A 263 2.44 -17.67 11.44
CA ARG A 263 3.79 -18.24 11.59
C ARG A 263 3.87 -19.65 11.02
N LYS A 264 2.90 -20.51 11.36
CA LYS A 264 2.77 -21.88 10.83
C LYS A 264 2.72 -21.84 9.30
N TRP A 265 1.85 -21.03 8.72
CA TRP A 265 1.74 -20.91 7.27
C TRP A 265 3.03 -20.39 6.62
N ARG A 266 3.70 -19.39 7.22
CA ARG A 266 5.03 -18.95 6.77
C ARG A 266 6.02 -20.12 6.75
N ASP A 267 6.07 -20.92 7.81
CA ASP A 267 7.03 -22.00 7.96
C ASP A 267 6.73 -23.16 6.99
N GLU A 268 5.47 -23.44 6.70
CA GLU A 268 5.05 -24.35 5.63
C GLU A 268 5.52 -23.86 4.25
N LEU A 269 5.32 -22.57 3.93
CA LEU A 269 5.80 -21.99 2.66
C LEU A 269 7.33 -22.05 2.55
N ILE A 270 8.04 -21.90 3.68
CA ILE A 270 9.49 -22.07 3.76
C ILE A 270 9.87 -23.53 3.48
N ALA A 271 9.19 -24.49 4.09
CA ALA A 271 9.41 -25.93 3.90
C ALA A 271 9.10 -26.39 2.46
N GLU A 272 8.14 -25.75 1.78
CA GLU A 272 7.86 -25.92 0.35
C GLU A 272 8.98 -25.35 -0.56
N GLY A 273 10.01 -24.71 0.00
CA GLY A 273 11.15 -24.19 -0.74
C GLY A 273 10.90 -22.82 -1.39
N LEU A 274 9.90 -22.06 -0.94
CA LEU A 274 9.69 -20.70 -1.46
C LEU A 274 10.82 -19.76 -0.97
N SER A 275 11.27 -18.89 -1.88
CA SER A 275 12.20 -17.81 -1.56
C SER A 275 11.55 -16.75 -0.65
N PRO A 276 12.31 -16.03 0.18
CA PRO A 276 11.78 -14.97 1.06
C PRO A 276 10.92 -13.92 0.34
N SER A 277 11.29 -13.53 -0.88
CA SER A 277 10.51 -12.59 -1.69
C SER A 277 9.12 -13.12 -2.07
N LYS A 278 8.97 -14.43 -2.28
CA LYS A 278 7.66 -15.06 -2.58
C LYS A 278 6.82 -15.22 -1.31
N VAL A 279 7.44 -15.60 -0.20
CA VAL A 279 6.76 -15.71 1.11
C VAL A 279 6.22 -14.34 1.53
N ASN A 280 7.11 -13.35 1.64
CA ASN A 280 6.75 -12.01 2.11
C ASN A 280 5.94 -11.22 1.09
N GLY A 281 6.41 -11.16 -0.17
CA GLY A 281 5.89 -10.25 -1.19
C GLY A 281 4.67 -10.78 -1.97
N LYS A 282 4.23 -12.01 -1.71
CA LYS A 282 3.01 -12.56 -2.32
C LYS A 282 2.06 -13.15 -1.28
N ALA A 283 2.48 -14.22 -0.62
CA ALA A 283 1.61 -14.99 0.27
C ALA A 283 1.21 -14.15 1.49
N LEU A 284 2.18 -13.74 2.32
CA LEU A 284 1.91 -12.93 3.51
C LEU A 284 1.37 -11.55 3.15
N ALA A 285 1.83 -10.95 2.04
CA ALA A 285 1.30 -9.69 1.55
C ALA A 285 -0.21 -9.73 1.24
N ALA A 286 -0.72 -10.82 0.64
CA ALA A 286 -2.13 -10.97 0.35
C ALA A 286 -2.97 -11.02 1.63
N LEU A 287 -2.60 -11.87 2.59
CA LEU A 287 -3.27 -11.98 3.88
C LEU A 287 -3.23 -10.65 4.65
N SER A 288 -2.04 -10.07 4.78
CA SER A 288 -1.83 -8.81 5.48
C SER A 288 -2.61 -7.65 4.85
N ALA A 289 -2.75 -7.62 3.52
CA ALA A 289 -3.55 -6.60 2.83
C ALA A 289 -5.05 -6.72 3.13
N VAL A 290 -5.58 -7.93 3.29
CA VAL A 290 -6.98 -8.18 3.65
C VAL A 290 -7.22 -7.87 5.13
N LEU A 291 -6.36 -8.34 6.02
CA LEU A 291 -6.48 -8.04 7.46
C LEU A 291 -6.32 -6.53 7.73
N THR A 292 -5.42 -5.84 7.01
CA THR A 292 -5.32 -4.37 7.09
C THR A 292 -6.61 -3.70 6.61
N HIS A 293 -7.28 -4.25 5.59
CA HIS A 293 -8.58 -3.75 5.14
C HIS A 293 -9.65 -3.96 6.21
N ALA A 294 -9.67 -5.12 6.85
CA ALA A 294 -10.58 -5.42 7.95
C ALA A 294 -10.36 -4.49 9.16
N VAL A 295 -9.11 -4.14 9.48
CA VAL A 295 -8.80 -3.16 10.54
C VAL A 295 -9.36 -1.79 10.22
N ARG A 296 -9.27 -1.37 8.95
CA ARG A 296 -9.67 -0.02 8.53
C ARG A 296 -11.18 0.15 8.40
N GLU A 297 -11.86 -0.87 7.86
CA GLU A 297 -13.25 -0.75 7.43
C GLU A 297 -14.23 -1.63 8.23
N PHE A 298 -13.74 -2.61 9.00
CA PHE A 298 -14.56 -3.65 9.65
C PHE A 298 -14.26 -3.86 11.14
N ASP A 299 -13.61 -2.89 11.78
CA ASP A 299 -13.32 -2.89 13.23
C ASP A 299 -12.54 -4.12 13.72
N LEU A 300 -11.77 -4.79 12.83
CA LEU A 300 -10.84 -5.82 13.27
C LEU A 300 -9.75 -5.16 14.16
N PRO A 301 -9.51 -5.61 15.40
CA PRO A 301 -8.65 -4.88 16.32
C PRO A 301 -7.19 -4.74 15.84
N THR A 302 -6.65 -5.76 15.17
CA THR A 302 -5.25 -5.77 14.74
C THR A 302 -5.04 -6.68 13.53
N ASN A 303 -4.14 -6.27 12.65
CA ASN A 303 -3.60 -7.15 11.61
C ASN A 303 -2.48 -8.02 12.19
N VAL A 304 -2.82 -9.24 12.58
CA VAL A 304 -1.87 -10.22 13.12
C VAL A 304 -0.77 -10.65 12.14
N ALA A 305 -0.92 -10.37 10.84
CA ALA A 305 0.13 -10.67 9.84
C ALA A 305 1.14 -9.53 9.63
N SER A 306 1.01 -8.39 10.33
CA SER A 306 1.77 -7.16 10.03
C SER A 306 3.29 -7.28 10.24
N ASP A 307 3.76 -7.95 11.29
CA ASP A 307 5.20 -8.11 11.60
C ASP A 307 5.74 -9.54 11.35
N ILE A 308 4.91 -10.45 10.83
CA ILE A 308 5.35 -11.81 10.54
C ILE A 308 5.98 -11.84 9.15
N ARG A 309 7.27 -12.19 9.11
CA ARG A 309 8.07 -12.25 7.88
C ARG A 309 9.03 -13.43 7.88
N ASP A 310 9.36 -13.89 6.68
CA ASP A 310 10.57 -14.68 6.42
C ASP A 310 11.77 -13.74 6.39
N ARG A 311 12.66 -13.87 7.39
CA ARG A 311 13.86 -13.04 7.56
C ARG A 311 15.13 -13.71 7.03
N ARG A 312 15.03 -14.86 6.35
CA ARG A 312 16.20 -15.47 5.69
C ARG A 312 16.71 -14.55 4.61
N ASP A 313 18.01 -14.60 4.39
CA ASP A 313 18.61 -13.93 3.23
C ASP A 313 18.03 -14.51 1.94
N GLY A 314 17.73 -13.62 1.00
CA GLY A 314 17.40 -14.03 -0.35
C GLY A 314 18.60 -14.67 -1.02
N PRO A 315 18.39 -15.42 -2.12
CA PRO A 315 19.51 -15.89 -2.92
C PRO A 315 20.35 -14.70 -3.39
N ALA A 316 21.67 -14.90 -3.46
CA ALA A 316 22.59 -13.88 -3.97
C ALA A 316 22.08 -13.33 -5.31
N PRO A 317 22.15 -12.00 -5.55
CA PRO A 317 21.68 -11.42 -6.79
C PRO A 317 22.41 -12.02 -8.00
N GLY A 318 21.70 -12.80 -8.82
CA GLY A 318 22.24 -13.32 -10.07
C GLY A 318 22.28 -12.28 -11.19
N LYS A 319 22.86 -12.67 -12.33
CA LYS A 319 22.85 -11.89 -13.58
C LYS A 319 21.40 -11.57 -13.98
N LYS A 320 21.09 -10.29 -14.16
CA LYS A 320 19.75 -9.79 -14.53
C LYS A 320 19.63 -9.36 -16.00
N SER A 321 20.75 -9.02 -16.62
CA SER A 321 20.84 -8.51 -18.00
C SER A 321 21.47 -9.55 -18.89
N TYR A 322 21.14 -9.55 -20.19
CA TYR A 322 22.05 -10.12 -21.18
C TYR A 322 23.32 -9.29 -21.20
N ASP A 323 24.46 -9.93 -21.47
CA ASP A 323 25.66 -9.20 -21.91
C ASP A 323 25.61 -8.94 -23.42
N MET A 324 26.61 -8.21 -23.93
CA MET A 324 26.67 -7.85 -25.34
C MET A 324 26.86 -9.05 -26.28
N ALA A 325 27.55 -10.11 -25.83
CA ALA A 325 27.78 -11.30 -26.65
C ALA A 325 26.48 -12.09 -26.79
N GLU A 326 25.77 -12.33 -25.68
CA GLU A 326 24.45 -12.96 -25.68
C GLU A 326 23.43 -12.15 -26.48
N ALA A 327 23.40 -10.82 -26.29
CA ALA A 327 22.50 -9.95 -27.04
C ALA A 327 22.75 -10.05 -28.55
N LYS A 328 24.00 -9.93 -28.98
CA LYS A 328 24.37 -10.09 -30.40
C LYS A 328 24.08 -11.49 -30.93
N ALA A 329 24.26 -12.54 -30.12
CA ALA A 329 23.93 -13.90 -30.51
C ALA A 329 22.41 -14.07 -30.75
N ILE A 330 21.56 -13.55 -29.86
CA ILE A 330 20.10 -13.58 -30.05
C ILE A 330 19.68 -12.77 -31.27
N LEU A 331 20.18 -11.53 -31.39
CA LEU A 331 19.85 -10.64 -32.52
C LEU A 331 20.36 -11.19 -33.86
N GLY A 332 21.55 -11.82 -33.89
CA GLY A 332 22.03 -12.50 -35.09
C GLY A 332 21.17 -13.72 -35.45
N ALA A 333 20.74 -14.50 -34.44
CA ALA A 333 19.90 -15.67 -34.65
C ALA A 333 18.50 -15.33 -35.21
N THR A 334 18.01 -14.08 -35.05
CA THR A 334 16.74 -13.69 -35.65
C THR A 334 16.74 -13.88 -37.16
N PHE A 335 17.89 -13.74 -37.81
CA PHE A 335 18.07 -13.91 -39.26
C PHE A 335 18.10 -15.37 -39.71
N ASN A 336 17.88 -16.33 -38.81
CA ASN A 336 17.75 -17.75 -39.19
C ASN A 336 16.32 -18.27 -38.96
N GLY A 337 15.46 -17.47 -38.33
CA GLY A 337 14.12 -17.87 -37.94
C GLY A 337 14.11 -18.95 -36.86
N SER A 338 13.05 -19.76 -36.86
CA SER A 338 12.93 -20.93 -36.00
C SER A 338 12.88 -22.20 -36.86
N LEU A 339 13.44 -23.28 -36.32
CA LEU A 339 13.34 -24.64 -36.86
C LEU A 339 11.90 -25.17 -36.81
N LYS A 340 11.04 -24.57 -35.97
CA LYS A 340 9.63 -24.96 -35.83
C LYS A 340 8.79 -24.32 -36.92
N ASP A 341 7.89 -25.10 -37.50
CA ASP A 341 6.88 -24.53 -38.38
C ASP A 341 5.79 -23.83 -37.58
N ILE A 342 5.85 -22.50 -37.58
CA ILE A 342 4.95 -21.60 -36.87
C ILE A 342 4.39 -20.55 -37.84
N SER A 343 3.24 -19.97 -37.50
CA SER A 343 2.60 -18.97 -38.36
C SER A 343 3.45 -17.72 -38.58
N ALA A 344 3.21 -17.03 -39.70
CA ALA A 344 3.95 -15.82 -40.09
C ALA A 344 4.03 -14.74 -38.99
N PRO A 345 2.95 -14.40 -38.25
CA PRO A 345 3.05 -13.45 -37.13
C PRO A 345 3.99 -13.90 -36.01
N HIS A 346 4.07 -15.20 -35.73
CA HIS A 346 5.02 -15.70 -34.73
C HIS A 346 6.46 -15.70 -35.26
N LYS A 347 6.70 -16.00 -36.55
CA LYS A 347 8.01 -15.82 -37.17
C LYS A 347 8.44 -14.34 -37.10
N ARG A 348 7.52 -13.39 -37.36
CA ARG A 348 7.74 -11.96 -37.13
C ARG A 348 8.02 -11.63 -35.68
N ALA A 349 7.32 -12.24 -34.72
CA ALA A 349 7.57 -12.04 -33.30
C ALA A 349 8.98 -12.46 -32.89
N LEU A 350 9.45 -13.63 -33.35
CA LEU A 350 10.81 -14.10 -33.08
C LEU A 350 11.86 -13.15 -33.67
N PHE A 351 11.59 -12.58 -34.86
CA PHE A 351 12.49 -11.63 -35.47
C PHE A 351 12.50 -10.28 -34.75
N TRP A 352 11.35 -9.59 -34.72
CA TRP A 352 11.29 -8.18 -34.34
C TRP A 352 11.24 -7.92 -32.85
N VAL A 353 10.68 -8.83 -32.04
CA VAL A 353 10.50 -8.56 -30.61
C VAL A 353 11.85 -8.41 -29.88
N PRO A 354 12.88 -9.26 -30.10
CA PRO A 354 14.21 -9.03 -29.55
C PRO A 354 14.82 -7.69 -29.94
N TRP A 355 14.70 -7.30 -31.22
CA TRP A 355 15.18 -6.02 -31.74
C TRP A 355 14.53 -4.81 -31.06
N ILE A 356 13.20 -4.82 -30.98
CA ILE A 356 12.43 -3.74 -30.32
C ILE A 356 12.76 -3.71 -28.83
N CYS A 357 12.84 -4.86 -28.17
CA CYS A 357 13.25 -4.99 -26.77
C CYS A 357 14.62 -4.36 -26.51
N ALA A 358 15.61 -4.65 -27.36
CA ALA A 358 16.98 -4.17 -27.21
C ALA A 358 17.08 -2.65 -27.30
N TYR A 359 16.25 -2.02 -28.16
CA TYR A 359 16.28 -0.58 -28.40
C TYR A 359 15.31 0.24 -27.58
N THR A 360 14.27 -0.35 -26.99
CA THR A 360 13.24 0.40 -26.26
C THR A 360 13.11 0.03 -24.79
N GLY A 361 13.56 -1.17 -24.41
CA GLY A 361 13.35 -1.71 -23.06
C GLY A 361 11.89 -1.90 -22.67
N LEU A 362 10.93 -1.78 -23.60
CA LEU A 362 9.51 -2.04 -23.35
C LEU A 362 9.30 -3.46 -22.82
N ARG A 363 8.21 -3.67 -22.07
CA ARG A 363 7.84 -5.03 -21.66
C ARG A 363 7.47 -5.81 -22.91
N VAL A 364 7.88 -7.06 -22.99
CA VAL A 364 7.58 -7.94 -24.13
C VAL A 364 6.09 -7.96 -24.49
N THR A 365 5.20 -7.91 -23.50
CA THR A 365 3.75 -7.88 -23.74
C THR A 365 3.27 -6.59 -24.38
N GLU A 366 3.89 -5.45 -24.04
CA GLU A 366 3.63 -4.14 -24.66
C GLU A 366 4.08 -4.12 -26.12
N ILE A 367 5.16 -4.84 -26.46
CA ILE A 367 5.64 -4.99 -27.84
C ILE A 367 4.73 -5.95 -28.61
N THR A 368 4.46 -7.13 -28.06
CA THR A 368 3.70 -8.18 -28.77
C THR A 368 2.24 -7.84 -29.02
N GLN A 369 1.71 -6.79 -28.37
CA GLN A 369 0.36 -6.29 -28.63
C GLN A 369 0.31 -5.19 -29.70
N LEU A 370 1.45 -4.67 -30.17
CA LEU A 370 1.50 -3.60 -31.17
C LEU A 370 0.79 -4.01 -32.47
N ARG A 371 0.01 -3.06 -32.98
CA ARG A 371 -0.71 -3.10 -34.26
C ARG A 371 -0.11 -2.06 -35.21
N GLY A 372 -0.40 -2.15 -36.50
CA GLY A 372 0.03 -1.13 -37.48
C GLY A 372 -0.44 0.28 -37.08
N VAL A 373 -1.67 0.42 -36.58
CA VAL A 373 -2.23 1.70 -36.10
C VAL A 373 -1.51 2.31 -34.89
N ASP A 374 -0.69 1.50 -34.20
CA ASP A 374 0.09 1.93 -33.05
C ASP A 374 1.46 2.49 -33.46
N VAL A 375 1.85 2.39 -34.75
CA VAL A 375 3.04 3.05 -35.31
C VAL A 375 2.63 4.37 -35.93
N ARG A 376 3.14 5.47 -35.37
CA ARG A 376 2.75 6.82 -35.74
C ARG A 376 3.98 7.69 -36.01
N ALA A 377 3.75 8.87 -36.54
CA ALA A 377 4.79 9.87 -36.75
C ALA A 377 4.31 11.25 -36.30
N ASP A 378 5.26 12.05 -35.83
CA ASP A 378 5.12 13.50 -35.64
C ASP A 378 6.20 14.17 -36.50
N GLY A 379 5.76 14.80 -37.60
CA GLY A 379 6.65 15.13 -38.72
C GLY A 379 7.41 13.88 -39.20
N ASP A 380 8.74 13.98 -39.26
CA ASP A 380 9.63 12.89 -39.66
C ASP A 380 10.04 11.96 -38.51
N THR A 381 9.46 12.13 -37.31
CA THR A 381 9.85 11.35 -36.12
C THR A 381 8.87 10.20 -35.88
N PRO A 382 9.22 8.95 -36.23
CA PRO A 382 8.39 7.79 -35.93
C PRO A 382 8.44 7.43 -34.44
N TYR A 383 7.30 7.00 -33.90
CA TYR A 383 7.17 6.52 -32.53
C TYR A 383 6.20 5.33 -32.44
N LEU A 384 6.37 4.52 -31.40
CA LEU A 384 5.47 3.44 -31.05
C LEU A 384 4.54 3.91 -29.92
N LEU A 385 3.24 3.88 -30.16
CA LEU A 385 2.21 4.16 -29.16
C LEU A 385 1.87 2.89 -28.38
N VAL A 386 2.08 2.91 -27.07
CA VAL A 386 1.61 1.85 -26.17
C VAL A 386 0.29 2.30 -25.56
N THR A 387 -0.81 1.66 -25.93
CA THR A 387 -2.17 2.04 -25.53
C THR A 387 -2.94 0.88 -24.87
N PRO A 388 -3.83 1.14 -23.89
CA PRO A 388 -4.77 0.15 -23.36
C PRO A 388 -5.66 -0.49 -24.42
N ASP A 389 -5.90 0.18 -25.56
CA ASP A 389 -6.72 -0.34 -26.67
C ASP A 389 -6.13 -1.59 -27.31
N ALA A 390 -4.79 -1.70 -27.32
CA ALA A 390 -4.06 -2.86 -27.83
C ALA A 390 -3.97 -3.98 -26.78
N GLY A 391 -4.00 -3.62 -25.50
CA GLY A 391 -3.99 -4.56 -24.38
C GLY A 391 -3.52 -3.95 -23.06
N SER A 392 -3.51 -4.76 -22.00
CA SER A 392 -3.32 -4.25 -20.63
C SER A 392 -1.96 -3.56 -20.43
N THR A 393 -2.02 -2.30 -20.02
CA THR A 393 -0.87 -1.53 -19.58
C THR A 393 -0.79 -1.43 -18.04
N LYS A 394 0.40 -1.14 -17.48
CA LYS A 394 0.59 -1.11 -16.02
C LYS A 394 -0.29 -0.05 -15.35
N GLY A 395 -0.40 1.14 -15.94
CA GLY A 395 -1.15 2.28 -15.40
C GLY A 395 -2.50 2.56 -16.08
N GLY A 396 -2.90 1.79 -17.09
CA GLY A 396 -4.14 2.05 -17.85
C GLY A 396 -4.02 3.19 -18.86
N GLY A 397 -3.10 4.14 -18.67
CA GLY A 397 -2.83 5.21 -19.63
C GLY A 397 -2.10 4.74 -20.89
N ALA A 398 -2.13 5.61 -21.92
CA ALA A 398 -1.32 5.50 -23.11
C ALA A 398 -0.03 6.32 -22.97
N TRP A 399 1.06 5.85 -23.55
CA TRP A 399 2.33 6.58 -23.66
C TRP A 399 3.06 6.13 -24.93
N MET A 400 4.15 6.79 -25.27
CA MET A 400 4.93 6.46 -26.46
C MET A 400 6.40 6.16 -26.15
N THR A 401 7.08 5.52 -27.09
CA THR A 401 8.54 5.41 -27.12
C THR A 401 9.05 5.69 -28.53
N ALA A 402 10.25 6.28 -28.63
CA ALA A 402 10.85 6.59 -29.92
C ALA A 402 11.36 5.33 -30.64
N VAL A 403 11.39 5.37 -31.97
CA VAL A 403 11.98 4.32 -32.79
C VAL A 403 13.44 4.64 -33.07
N HIS A 404 14.35 3.71 -32.75
CA HIS A 404 15.77 3.87 -33.03
C HIS A 404 16.05 3.81 -34.54
N PRO A 405 16.97 4.63 -35.11
CA PRO A 405 17.26 4.63 -36.56
C PRO A 405 17.62 3.26 -37.13
N HIS A 406 18.40 2.45 -36.39
CA HIS A 406 18.69 1.07 -36.80
C HIS A 406 17.43 0.21 -37.03
N LEU A 407 16.35 0.40 -36.25
CA LEU A 407 15.09 -0.31 -36.50
C LEU A 407 14.43 0.14 -37.80
N VAL A 408 14.53 1.43 -38.12
CA VAL A 408 14.04 2.00 -39.39
C VAL A 408 14.85 1.41 -40.55
N GLU A 409 16.18 1.41 -40.46
CA GLU A 409 17.09 0.81 -41.45
C GLU A 409 16.82 -0.69 -41.68
N LEU A 410 16.46 -1.42 -40.62
CA LEU A 410 16.11 -2.85 -40.71
C LEU A 410 14.74 -3.09 -41.40
N GLY A 411 13.93 -2.05 -41.59
CA GLY A 411 12.62 -2.13 -42.24
C GLY A 411 11.43 -2.28 -41.27
N LEU A 412 11.55 -1.83 -40.01
CA LEU A 412 10.47 -1.98 -39.02
C LEU A 412 9.19 -1.26 -39.45
N LEU A 413 9.31 -0.04 -39.99
CA LEU A 413 8.17 0.77 -40.37
C LEU A 413 7.45 0.18 -41.58
N GLU A 414 8.23 -0.29 -42.56
CA GLU A 414 7.76 -1.00 -43.75
C GLU A 414 7.03 -2.29 -43.37
N MET A 415 7.57 -3.05 -42.42
CA MET A 415 6.91 -4.26 -41.92
C MET A 415 5.52 -3.95 -41.33
N PHE A 416 5.41 -2.93 -40.47
CA PHE A 416 4.10 -2.56 -39.92
C PHE A 416 3.14 -2.04 -40.99
N LYS A 417 3.65 -1.28 -41.97
CA LYS A 417 2.86 -0.81 -43.11
C LYS A 417 2.31 -1.97 -43.95
N GLU A 418 3.13 -2.98 -44.22
CA GLU A 418 2.73 -4.17 -45.00
C GLU A 418 1.79 -5.11 -44.25
N VAL A 419 1.93 -5.21 -42.93
CA VAL A 419 0.98 -5.94 -42.06
C VAL A 419 -0.40 -5.26 -42.05
N GLY A 420 -0.42 -3.93 -42.20
CA GLY A 420 -1.63 -3.11 -42.10
C GLY A 420 -2.05 -2.85 -40.65
N ASP A 421 -3.29 -2.41 -40.47
CA ASP A 421 -3.81 -1.89 -39.19
C ASP A 421 -3.90 -2.91 -38.05
N GLY A 422 -3.78 -4.20 -38.36
CA GLY A 422 -3.91 -5.30 -37.42
C GLY A 422 -2.65 -5.58 -36.57
N PRO A 423 -2.72 -6.58 -35.68
CA PRO A 423 -1.59 -6.97 -34.83
C PRO A 423 -0.44 -7.59 -35.64
N ALA A 424 0.80 -7.18 -35.33
CA ALA A 424 1.98 -7.66 -36.06
C ALA A 424 2.46 -9.05 -35.63
N PHE A 425 2.28 -9.40 -34.35
CA PHE A 425 3.01 -10.51 -33.71
C PHE A 425 2.16 -11.72 -33.31
N TYR A 426 0.86 -11.68 -33.59
CA TYR A 426 -0.05 -12.80 -33.37
C TYR A 426 -1.16 -12.82 -34.41
N VAL A 427 -1.80 -13.97 -34.59
CA VAL A 427 -2.94 -14.12 -35.50
C VAL A 427 -4.11 -13.28 -34.99
N PRO A 428 -4.68 -12.34 -35.78
CA PRO A 428 -5.75 -11.45 -35.33
C PRO A 428 -6.95 -12.19 -34.74
N TYR A 429 -7.70 -11.51 -33.88
CA TYR A 429 -9.01 -11.97 -33.44
C TYR A 429 -10.06 -11.58 -34.48
N PRO A 430 -11.19 -12.31 -34.60
CA PRO A 430 -12.30 -11.90 -35.46
C PRO A 430 -12.78 -10.49 -35.11
N ASP A 431 -13.28 -9.76 -36.11
CA ASP A 431 -13.79 -8.41 -35.92
C ASP A 431 -14.90 -8.36 -34.86
N GLY A 432 -14.90 -7.31 -34.05
CA GLY A 432 -15.84 -7.16 -32.93
C GLY A 432 -15.53 -8.02 -31.70
N THR A 433 -14.42 -8.77 -31.67
CA THR A 433 -14.03 -9.53 -30.48
C THR A 433 -13.74 -8.59 -29.30
N ASP A 434 -14.55 -8.70 -28.25
CA ASP A 434 -14.32 -8.01 -26.99
C ASP A 434 -13.18 -8.67 -26.20
N LEU A 435 -11.99 -8.05 -26.26
CA LEU A 435 -10.79 -8.55 -25.59
C LEU A 435 -10.93 -8.59 -24.06
N THR A 436 -11.87 -7.85 -23.47
CA THR A 436 -12.11 -7.83 -22.02
C THR A 436 -12.81 -9.10 -21.53
N LYS A 437 -13.59 -9.75 -22.41
CA LYS A 437 -14.36 -10.97 -22.10
C LYS A 437 -13.58 -12.27 -22.35
N LEU A 438 -12.40 -12.18 -22.96
CA LEU A 438 -11.59 -13.36 -23.26
C LEU A 438 -11.05 -14.01 -21.98
N THR A 439 -11.29 -15.31 -21.83
CA THR A 439 -10.74 -16.13 -20.73
C THR A 439 -9.38 -16.73 -21.14
N GLY A 440 -8.48 -16.95 -20.18
CA GLY A 440 -7.17 -17.54 -20.45
C GLY A 440 -6.09 -16.54 -20.92
N LYS A 441 -4.99 -17.08 -21.47
CA LYS A 441 -3.84 -16.28 -21.90
C LYS A 441 -4.15 -15.64 -23.25
N ARG A 442 -3.95 -14.31 -23.38
CA ARG A 442 -4.16 -13.59 -24.65
C ARG A 442 -3.11 -14.00 -25.69
N LYS A 443 -3.44 -13.92 -26.97
CA LYS A 443 -2.52 -14.28 -28.08
C LYS A 443 -1.23 -13.46 -28.08
N SER A 444 -1.28 -12.18 -27.72
CA SER A 444 -0.08 -11.34 -27.55
C SER A 444 0.85 -11.87 -26.44
N GLN A 445 0.27 -12.28 -25.30
CA GLN A 445 1.03 -12.90 -24.22
C GLN A 445 1.64 -14.24 -24.63
N GLU A 446 0.94 -15.03 -25.45
CA GLU A 446 1.49 -16.27 -26.02
C GLU A 446 2.66 -16.00 -26.97
N ALA A 447 2.57 -14.97 -27.82
CA ALA A 447 3.67 -14.57 -28.69
C ALA A 447 4.93 -14.21 -27.87
N GLY A 448 4.78 -13.45 -26.78
CA GLY A 448 5.90 -13.14 -25.89
C GLY A 448 6.51 -14.37 -25.21
N VAL A 449 5.68 -15.33 -24.79
CA VAL A 449 6.16 -16.62 -24.25
C VAL A 449 6.94 -17.39 -25.32
N ARG A 450 6.43 -17.46 -26.55
CA ARG A 450 7.12 -18.12 -27.67
C ARG A 450 8.49 -17.52 -27.93
N VAL A 451 8.63 -16.19 -27.90
CA VAL A 451 9.94 -15.50 -28.03
C VAL A 451 10.90 -15.94 -26.91
N GLY A 452 10.42 -15.97 -25.67
CA GLY A 452 11.25 -16.39 -24.53
C GLY A 452 11.67 -17.87 -24.62
N ASN A 453 10.77 -18.75 -25.03
CA ASN A 453 11.04 -20.17 -25.24
C ASN A 453 11.99 -20.39 -26.43
N TRP A 454 11.86 -19.63 -27.51
CA TRP A 454 12.81 -19.69 -28.62
C TRP A 454 14.24 -19.37 -28.16
N ILE A 455 14.41 -18.28 -27.40
CA ILE A 455 15.74 -17.91 -26.86
C ILE A 455 16.32 -19.03 -25.97
N THR A 456 15.50 -19.59 -25.07
CA THR A 456 16.00 -20.50 -24.03
C THR A 456 16.03 -21.97 -24.44
N GLU A 457 15.02 -22.45 -25.15
CA GLU A 457 14.86 -23.87 -25.53
C GLU A 457 15.49 -24.16 -26.90
N GLU A 458 15.43 -23.21 -27.85
CA GLU A 458 15.91 -23.44 -29.22
C GLU A 458 17.32 -22.90 -29.44
N LEU A 459 17.62 -21.67 -29.01
CA LEU A 459 18.98 -21.13 -29.08
C LEU A 459 19.87 -21.61 -27.92
N GLY A 460 19.28 -22.17 -26.86
CA GLY A 460 20.01 -22.61 -25.67
C GLY A 460 20.64 -21.48 -24.85
N ILE A 461 20.23 -20.23 -25.09
CA ILE A 461 20.81 -19.07 -24.40
C ILE A 461 20.15 -18.94 -23.02
N PRO A 462 20.91 -19.04 -21.91
CA PRO A 462 20.34 -18.99 -20.57
C PRO A 462 19.60 -17.69 -20.30
N ALA A 463 18.47 -17.76 -19.59
CA ALA A 463 17.71 -16.58 -19.22
C ALA A 463 18.28 -15.92 -17.94
N PRO A 464 18.81 -14.69 -18.02
CA PRO A 464 19.20 -13.94 -16.82
C PRO A 464 18.02 -13.81 -15.85
N GLY A 465 18.24 -14.18 -14.58
CA GLY A 465 17.21 -14.20 -13.54
C GLY A 465 15.99 -15.08 -13.85
N GLY A 466 16.11 -16.04 -14.78
CA GLY A 466 15.00 -16.89 -15.22
C GLY A 466 13.92 -16.16 -16.02
N LYS A 467 14.21 -14.96 -16.56
CA LYS A 467 13.25 -14.13 -17.28
C LYS A 467 13.85 -13.63 -18.61
N PRO A 468 13.83 -14.47 -19.68
CA PRO A 468 14.57 -14.19 -20.91
C PRO A 468 14.16 -12.85 -21.55
N ASN A 469 12.87 -12.56 -21.56
CA ASN A 469 12.38 -11.30 -22.14
C ASN A 469 12.64 -10.06 -21.25
N HIS A 470 12.71 -10.22 -19.92
CA HIS A 470 12.96 -9.09 -19.02
C HIS A 470 14.44 -8.69 -18.98
N ALA A 471 15.33 -9.62 -19.32
CA ALA A 471 16.76 -9.36 -19.41
C ALA A 471 17.11 -8.28 -20.45
N TRP A 472 16.35 -8.16 -21.53
CA TRP A 472 16.48 -7.06 -22.50
C TRP A 472 16.26 -5.68 -21.89
N ARG A 473 15.25 -5.55 -21.02
CA ARG A 473 14.98 -4.28 -20.33
C ARG A 473 16.12 -3.89 -19.40
N HIS A 474 16.76 -4.87 -18.75
CA HIS A 474 17.98 -4.64 -17.97
C HIS A 474 19.15 -4.21 -18.86
N LEU A 475 19.31 -4.83 -20.04
CA LEU A 475 20.33 -4.44 -21.00
C LEU A 475 20.11 -3.01 -21.50
N PHE A 476 18.90 -2.68 -21.96
CA PHE A 476 18.53 -1.32 -22.36
C PHE A 476 18.78 -0.31 -21.24
N THR A 477 18.41 -0.62 -20.00
CA THR A 477 18.66 0.26 -18.84
C THR A 477 20.16 0.45 -18.59
N THR A 478 20.96 -0.60 -18.82
CA THR A 478 22.42 -0.54 -18.68
C THR A 478 23.05 0.31 -19.78
N LEU A 479 22.65 0.09 -21.04
CA LEU A 479 23.14 0.84 -22.19
C LEU A 479 22.73 2.32 -22.13
N SER A 480 21.47 2.61 -21.79
CA SER A 480 21.00 4.00 -21.65
C SER A 480 21.80 4.77 -20.59
N ARG A 481 22.18 4.13 -19.48
CA ARG A 481 23.09 4.74 -18.48
C ARG A 481 24.49 4.93 -19.04
N ALA A 482 25.04 3.92 -19.70
CA ALA A 482 26.39 3.97 -20.27
C ALA A 482 26.53 5.05 -21.35
N HIS A 483 25.45 5.34 -22.09
CA HIS A 483 25.42 6.31 -23.18
C HIS A 483 24.76 7.66 -22.80
N GLY A 484 24.61 7.95 -21.50
CA GLY A 484 24.16 9.27 -21.04
C GLY A 484 22.76 9.67 -21.53
N MET A 485 21.86 8.70 -21.65
CA MET A 485 20.44 8.97 -21.88
C MET A 485 19.85 9.67 -20.66
N ASP A 486 19.07 10.72 -20.89
CA ASP A 486 18.37 11.41 -19.80
C ASP A 486 17.51 10.43 -18.99
N LYS A 487 17.57 10.56 -17.66
CA LYS A 487 16.86 9.65 -16.75
C LYS A 487 15.35 9.73 -16.97
N GLN A 488 14.80 10.93 -17.07
CA GLN A 488 13.35 11.12 -17.15
C GLN A 488 12.82 10.64 -18.50
N ALA A 489 13.49 10.98 -19.60
CA ALA A 489 13.16 10.48 -20.93
C ALA A 489 13.22 8.94 -20.99
N ARG A 490 14.29 8.33 -20.42
CA ARG A 490 14.41 6.87 -20.31
C ARG A 490 13.26 6.28 -19.50
N ASP A 491 12.98 6.84 -18.32
CA ASP A 491 11.96 6.32 -17.41
C ASP A 491 10.55 6.45 -18.03
N TYR A 492 10.28 7.53 -18.77
CA TYR A 492 9.07 7.74 -19.59
C TYR A 492 8.97 6.70 -20.72
N MET A 493 10.01 6.50 -21.53
CA MET A 493 10.03 5.50 -22.61
C MET A 493 9.86 4.06 -22.09
N LEU A 494 10.22 3.84 -20.83
CA LEU A 494 10.02 2.58 -20.11
C LEU A 494 8.60 2.44 -19.52
N GLY A 495 7.72 3.43 -19.70
CA GLY A 495 6.35 3.46 -19.16
C GLY A 495 6.32 3.57 -17.64
N SER A 496 7.23 4.34 -17.05
CA SER A 496 7.24 4.65 -15.62
C SER A 496 6.48 5.95 -15.36
N GLY A 497 5.75 6.02 -14.24
CA GLY A 497 5.11 7.27 -13.82
C GLY A 497 6.11 8.22 -13.16
N ALA A 498 5.72 9.49 -13.06
CA ALA A 498 6.47 10.53 -12.36
C ALA A 498 6.74 10.14 -10.89
N GLN A 499 7.97 10.37 -10.42
CA GLN A 499 8.37 10.12 -9.04
C GLN A 499 8.06 11.30 -8.12
N ASP A 500 7.91 12.50 -8.68
CA ASP A 500 7.44 13.70 -7.99
C ASP A 500 6.47 14.51 -8.87
N ALA A 501 5.81 15.51 -8.29
CA ALA A 501 4.82 16.32 -9.00
C ALA A 501 5.42 17.15 -10.14
N ARG A 502 6.71 17.50 -10.09
CA ARG A 502 7.35 18.37 -11.08
C ARG A 502 7.70 17.62 -12.36
N GLU A 503 8.08 16.35 -12.24
CA GLU A 503 8.25 15.44 -13.39
C GLU A 503 6.95 15.25 -14.20
N GLY A 504 5.80 15.63 -13.65
CA GLY A 504 4.50 15.62 -14.35
C GLY A 504 4.18 16.87 -15.17
N TYR A 505 5.00 17.93 -15.14
CA TYR A 505 4.76 19.13 -15.94
C TYR A 505 5.34 19.01 -17.35
N GLY A 506 4.52 19.37 -18.34
CA GLY A 506 4.89 19.33 -19.75
C GLY A 506 4.76 17.94 -20.36
N ASP A 507 4.77 17.90 -21.70
CA ASP A 507 4.71 16.66 -22.46
C ASP A 507 6.08 16.25 -23.00
N TRP A 508 6.24 14.96 -23.30
CA TRP A 508 7.41 14.44 -24.00
C TRP A 508 7.16 14.40 -25.51
N PRO A 509 7.67 15.38 -26.30
CA PRO A 509 7.51 15.33 -27.74
C PRO A 509 8.32 14.16 -28.32
N PRO A 510 7.82 13.48 -29.38
CA PRO A 510 8.52 12.38 -30.04
C PRO A 510 9.98 12.71 -30.39
N SER A 511 10.24 13.95 -30.84
CA SER A 511 11.58 14.43 -31.20
C SER A 511 12.56 14.46 -30.02
N ALA A 512 12.11 14.77 -28.81
CA ALA A 512 12.94 14.74 -27.61
C ALA A 512 13.32 13.30 -27.26
N LEU A 513 12.36 12.37 -27.32
CA LEU A 513 12.62 10.94 -27.09
C LEU A 513 13.54 10.36 -28.18
N ALA A 514 13.36 10.77 -29.43
CA ALA A 514 14.20 10.34 -30.54
C ALA A 514 15.64 10.86 -30.42
N ARG A 515 15.86 12.07 -29.90
CA ARG A 515 17.21 12.55 -29.57
C ARG A 515 17.89 11.65 -28.54
N GLU A 516 17.15 11.21 -27.53
CA GLU A 516 17.66 10.34 -26.48
C GLU A 516 17.92 8.91 -26.97
N ILE A 517 16.99 8.33 -27.75
CA ILE A 517 17.15 6.97 -28.27
C ILE A 517 18.38 6.83 -29.17
N LYS A 518 18.69 7.86 -29.98
CA LYS A 518 19.85 7.92 -30.89
C LYS A 518 21.22 7.85 -30.20
N LYS A 519 21.27 8.06 -28.87
CA LYS A 519 22.51 7.91 -28.10
C LYS A 519 22.95 6.44 -28.00
N LEU A 520 22.01 5.50 -28.17
CA LEU A 520 22.33 4.07 -28.17
C LEU A 520 23.09 3.70 -29.47
N PRO A 521 24.14 2.89 -29.40
CA PRO A 521 24.87 2.47 -30.59
C PRO A 521 24.08 1.44 -31.41
N ARG A 522 24.45 1.32 -32.70
CA ARG A 522 23.99 0.24 -33.56
C ARG A 522 24.51 -1.11 -33.02
N PHE A 523 23.66 -2.13 -32.96
CA PHE A 523 24.12 -3.51 -32.77
C PHE A 523 24.74 -3.99 -34.08
N ASP A 524 26.05 -4.13 -34.07
CA ASP A 524 26.79 -4.71 -35.19
C ASP A 524 26.68 -6.25 -35.16
N ILE A 525 25.92 -6.79 -36.11
CA ILE A 525 25.66 -8.21 -36.31
C ILE A 525 25.72 -8.57 -37.81
N LYS A 526 26.06 -9.82 -38.12
CA LYS A 526 26.04 -10.32 -39.49
C LYS A 526 24.62 -10.71 -39.89
N GLU A 527 24.02 -9.95 -40.81
CA GLU A 527 22.70 -10.24 -41.34
C GLU A 527 22.75 -11.39 -42.37
N SER A 528 21.74 -12.26 -42.33
CA SER A 528 21.46 -13.20 -43.42
C SER A 528 20.36 -12.64 -44.34
N ALA A 529 20.16 -13.26 -45.50
CA ALA A 529 19.08 -12.88 -46.43
C ALA A 529 17.68 -13.25 -45.93
N TRP A 530 17.55 -14.11 -44.93
CA TRP A 530 16.24 -14.55 -44.45
C TRP A 530 15.50 -13.43 -43.73
N ARG A 531 14.19 -13.33 -44.00
CA ARG A 531 13.22 -12.45 -43.33
C ARG A 531 11.89 -13.18 -43.16
N PRO A 532 11.14 -12.93 -42.08
CA PRO A 532 9.78 -13.45 -41.95
C PRO A 532 8.84 -12.77 -42.95
N SER A 533 7.78 -13.48 -43.37
CA SER A 533 6.74 -12.89 -44.22
C SER A 533 6.00 -11.77 -43.49
N ASN A 534 5.80 -10.65 -44.18
CA ASN A 534 4.99 -9.52 -43.71
C ASN A 534 3.51 -9.67 -44.04
N GLN A 535 3.12 -10.73 -44.77
CA GLN A 535 1.73 -10.97 -45.14
C GLN A 535 0.81 -10.98 -43.92
N ALA A 536 -0.30 -10.25 -44.06
CA ALA A 536 -1.41 -10.34 -43.13
C ALA A 536 -1.97 -11.77 -43.12
N VAL A 537 -2.46 -12.21 -41.97
CA VAL A 537 -3.10 -13.52 -41.82
C VAL A 537 -4.55 -13.34 -41.42
N ALA A 538 -5.41 -14.24 -41.89
CA ALA A 538 -6.83 -14.19 -41.58
C ALA A 538 -7.08 -14.26 -40.07
N PRO A 539 -8.08 -13.53 -39.56
CA PRO A 539 -8.50 -13.62 -38.17
C PRO A 539 -8.89 -15.04 -37.75
N GLN A 540 -8.61 -15.39 -36.49
CA GLN A 540 -8.96 -16.68 -35.92
C GLN A 540 -9.52 -16.50 -34.51
N ALA A 541 -10.58 -17.21 -34.15
CA ALA A 541 -11.09 -17.22 -32.77
C ALA A 541 -10.02 -17.70 -31.77
N GLN A 542 -10.15 -17.29 -30.50
CA GLN A 542 -9.31 -17.86 -29.46
C GLN A 542 -9.66 -19.34 -29.31
N ARG A 543 -8.66 -20.22 -29.31
CA ARG A 543 -8.90 -21.63 -28.99
C ARG A 543 -9.37 -21.71 -27.54
N GLU A 544 -10.60 -22.16 -27.32
CA GLU A 544 -11.03 -22.55 -25.99
C GLU A 544 -10.11 -23.67 -25.51
N ARG A 545 -9.46 -23.49 -24.36
CA ARG A 545 -8.83 -24.62 -23.69
C ARG A 545 -9.95 -25.55 -23.28
N GLN A 546 -10.17 -26.62 -24.05
CA GLN A 546 -10.78 -27.82 -23.49
C GLN A 546 -9.90 -28.19 -22.29
N ILE A 547 -10.43 -28.01 -21.09
CA ILE A 547 -9.84 -28.57 -19.89
C ILE A 547 -9.94 -30.07 -20.08
N SER A 548 -8.95 -30.66 -20.74
CA SER A 548 -8.89 -32.11 -20.91
C SER A 548 -8.91 -32.72 -19.51
N LYS A 549 -9.92 -33.57 -19.24
CA LYS A 549 -10.04 -34.44 -18.07
C LYS A 549 -8.77 -35.25 -17.73
N ALA A 550 -7.75 -35.22 -18.60
CA ALA A 550 -6.48 -35.94 -18.47
C ALA A 550 -5.65 -35.64 -17.21
N ARG A 551 -5.89 -34.53 -16.48
CA ARG A 551 -5.18 -34.27 -15.21
C ARG A 551 -5.81 -34.93 -13.98
N ALA A 552 -7.07 -35.39 -14.08
CA ALA A 552 -7.71 -36.15 -13.00
C ALA A 552 -7.29 -37.63 -12.99
N GLN A 553 -6.97 -38.21 -14.15
CA GLN A 553 -6.58 -39.63 -14.25
C GLN A 553 -5.12 -39.92 -13.90
N ARG A 554 -4.22 -38.92 -13.94
CA ARG A 554 -2.82 -39.08 -13.48
C ARG A 554 -2.61 -38.95 -11.96
N LYS A 555 -3.70 -38.75 -11.20
CA LYS A 555 -3.67 -38.71 -9.72
C LYS A 555 -4.35 -39.91 -9.07
N ALA A 556 -4.82 -40.86 -9.88
CA ALA A 556 -5.49 -42.08 -9.45
C ALA A 556 -4.77 -43.35 -9.98
N ALA A 557 -3.48 -43.22 -10.34
CA ALA A 557 -2.60 -44.32 -10.67
C ALA A 557 -1.36 -44.26 -9.77
#